data_AF-S4NVT9-F1
#
_entry.id   AF-S4NVT9-F1
#
_cell.length_a   1.000
_cell.length_b   1.000
_cell.length_c   1.000
_cell.angle_alpha   90.00
_cell.angle_beta   90.00
_cell.angle_gamma   90.00
#
_symmetry.space_group_name_H-M   'P 1'
#
loop_
_entity.id
_entity.type
_entity.pdbx_description
1 polymer ?
#
loop_
_entity_poly.entity_id
_entity_poly.type
_entity_poly.pdbx_seq_one_letter_code
_entity_poly.pdbx_strand_id
1 'polypeptide(L)'
;MPVLVSLALVLVACQPLISKWVRRRRPAGGPVRRDGGPLLFTGLTLASVYGGYFSAAQGIIYVSLMGMLLDDTLQRLNAVKNVLAAVVNTVAAVLFLFFAEFDWTAVLLIAVGSALGGLIGARTGRRFSPAVLRTLIVSVGTVALVHLVLH
;
A
#
# COMPACT_ATOMS: atom_id res chain seq x y z
N MET A 1 20.94 -0.29 -4.17
CA MET A 1 19.53 0.17 -4.13
C MET A 1 19.04 0.42 -2.69
N PRO A 2 19.62 1.34 -1.89
CA PRO A 2 19.16 1.60 -0.51
C PRO A 2 18.07 2.68 -0.45
N VAL A 3 18.20 3.73 -1.27
CA VAL A 3 17.33 4.93 -1.27
C VAL A 3 15.85 4.59 -1.43
N LEU A 4 15.54 3.56 -2.21
CA LEU A 4 14.17 3.11 -2.48
C LEU A 4 13.53 2.45 -1.26
N VAL A 5 14.32 1.62 -0.54
CA VAL A 5 13.90 0.94 0.69
C VAL A 5 13.81 1.93 1.85
N SER A 6 14.65 2.97 1.88
CA SER A 6 14.55 4.05 2.87
C SER A 6 13.32 4.92 2.62
N LEU A 7 13.10 5.37 1.38
CA LEU A 7 11.94 6.17 0.97
C LEU A 7 10.64 5.40 1.25
N ALA A 8 10.66 4.10 0.95
CA ALA A 8 9.58 3.17 1.22
C ALA A 8 9.13 3.17 2.68
N LEU A 9 10.11 3.02 3.56
CA LEU A 9 9.90 2.90 4.98
C LEU A 9 9.43 4.21 5.61
N VAL A 10 9.95 5.34 5.13
CA VAL A 10 9.47 6.68 5.49
C VAL A 10 8.02 6.88 5.04
N LEU A 11 7.65 6.44 3.84
CA LEU A 11 6.28 6.51 3.33
C LEU A 11 5.31 5.66 4.14
N VAL A 12 5.71 4.44 4.51
CA VAL A 12 4.92 3.55 5.40
C VAL A 12 4.78 4.14 6.80
N ALA A 13 5.83 4.75 7.35
CA ALA A 13 5.76 5.42 8.65
C ALA A 13 4.85 6.66 8.62
N CYS A 14 4.85 7.40 7.51
CA CYS A 14 4.03 8.60 7.29
C CYS A 14 2.60 8.29 6.84
N GLN A 15 2.32 7.05 6.40
CA GLN A 15 1.02 6.55 5.93
C GLN A 15 -0.19 7.00 6.76
N PRO A 16 -0.22 6.81 8.10
CA PRO A 16 -1.39 7.18 8.90
C PRO A 16 -1.59 8.70 9.02
N LEU A 17 -0.51 9.49 8.90
CA LEU A 17 -0.57 10.94 8.98
C LEU A 17 -1.11 11.52 7.67
N ILE A 18 -0.66 10.99 6.54
CA ILE A 18 -1.14 11.38 5.21
C ILE A 18 -2.61 10.99 5.04
N SER A 19 -2.99 9.75 5.39
CA SER A 19 -4.40 9.34 5.36
C SER A 19 -5.27 10.18 6.31
N LYS A 20 -4.74 10.66 7.45
CA LYS A 20 -5.46 11.56 8.36
C LYS A 20 -5.55 13.00 7.84
N TRP A 21 -4.54 13.47 7.13
CA TRP A 21 -4.48 14.81 6.55
C TRP A 21 -5.39 14.93 5.32
N VAL A 22 -5.38 13.91 4.46
CA VAL A 22 -6.35 13.81 3.35
C VAL A 22 -7.78 13.73 3.89
N ARG A 23 -8.01 12.96 4.96
CA ARG A 23 -9.31 12.89 5.65
C ARG A 23 -9.79 14.24 6.21
N ARG A 24 -8.86 15.14 6.57
CA ARG A 24 -9.16 16.51 7.02
C ARG A 24 -9.42 17.49 5.87
N ARG A 25 -8.96 17.18 4.67
CA ARG A 25 -9.11 18.02 3.48
C ARG A 25 -10.35 17.71 2.65
N ARG A 26 -11.32 16.91 3.15
CA ARG A 26 -12.64 16.75 2.52
C ARG A 26 -13.24 18.13 2.27
N PRO A 27 -13.27 18.62 1.02
CA PRO A 27 -13.99 19.84 0.69
C PRO A 27 -15.46 19.43 0.60
N ALA A 28 -16.29 19.97 1.49
CA ALA A 28 -17.73 19.92 1.27
C ALA A 28 -18.04 20.81 0.05
N GLY A 29 -18.45 20.22 -1.07
CA GLY A 29 -19.26 20.93 -2.08
C GLY A 29 -18.59 21.39 -3.39
N GLY A 30 -17.93 20.49 -4.13
CA GLY A 30 -17.70 20.67 -5.58
C GLY A 30 -18.51 19.65 -6.40
N PRO A 31 -18.87 19.91 -7.67
CA PRO A 31 -19.73 19.01 -8.45
C PRO A 31 -19.04 17.65 -8.67
N VAL A 32 -19.46 16.65 -7.89
CA VAL A 32 -18.88 15.31 -7.89
C VAL A 32 -19.43 14.52 -9.07
N ARG A 33 -18.60 14.26 -10.08
CA ARG A 33 -18.90 13.24 -11.09
C ARG A 33 -18.75 11.87 -10.43
N ARG A 34 -19.77 11.00 -10.57
CA ARG A 34 -19.76 9.62 -10.02
C ARG A 34 -18.51 8.80 -10.38
N ASP A 35 -17.84 9.17 -11.48
CA ASP A 35 -16.72 8.42 -12.06
C ASP A 35 -15.36 9.00 -11.66
N GLY A 36 -15.30 10.13 -10.93
CA GLY A 36 -14.06 10.86 -10.61
C GLY A 36 -13.34 11.49 -11.81
N GLY A 37 -13.79 11.21 -13.04
CA GLY A 37 -13.28 11.80 -14.27
C GLY A 37 -11.92 11.26 -14.73
N PRO A 38 -11.42 11.75 -15.88
CA PRO A 38 -10.18 11.26 -16.48
C PRO A 38 -8.94 11.47 -15.58
N LEU A 39 -8.97 12.46 -14.69
CA LEU A 39 -7.90 12.71 -13.71
C LEU A 39 -7.73 11.56 -12.72
N LEU A 40 -8.85 10.94 -12.28
CA LEU A 40 -8.79 9.78 -11.41
C LEU A 40 -8.21 8.59 -12.18
N PHE A 41 -8.67 8.36 -13.40
CA PHE A 41 -8.22 7.24 -14.21
C PHE A 41 -6.71 7.31 -14.50
N THR A 42 -6.21 8.49 -14.91
CA THR A 42 -4.78 8.70 -15.15
C THR A 42 -3.98 8.59 -13.84
N GLY A 43 -4.46 9.18 -12.75
CA GLY A 43 -3.82 9.09 -11.44
C GLY A 43 -3.73 7.65 -10.92
N LEU A 44 -4.81 6.87 -11.02
CA LEU A 44 -4.82 5.46 -10.64
C LEU A 44 -3.91 4.63 -11.54
N THR A 45 -3.89 4.88 -12.85
CA THR A 45 -3.02 4.18 -13.80
C THR A 45 -1.55 4.42 -13.48
N LEU A 46 -1.14 5.68 -13.29
CA LEU A 46 0.22 6.03 -12.91
C LEU A 46 0.61 5.42 -11.55
N ALA A 47 -0.32 5.45 -10.59
CA ALA A 47 -0.12 4.83 -9.28
C ALA A 47 0.00 3.29 -9.37
N SER A 48 -0.69 2.64 -10.31
CA SER A 48 -0.56 1.21 -10.59
C SER A 48 0.80 0.85 -11.16
N VAL A 49 1.31 1.64 -12.11
CA VAL A 49 2.67 1.45 -12.67
C VAL A 49 3.71 1.64 -11.57
N TYR A 50 3.58 2.69 -10.76
CA TYR A 50 4.44 2.90 -9.60
C TYR A 50 4.33 1.77 -8.57
N GLY A 51 3.13 1.22 -8.37
CA GLY A 51 2.84 0.13 -7.46
C GLY A 51 3.59 -1.17 -7.78
N GLY A 52 3.82 -1.46 -9.06
CA GLY A 52 4.66 -2.58 -9.49
C GLY A 52 6.10 -2.49 -9.00
N TYR A 53 6.59 -1.27 -8.74
CA TYR A 53 7.92 -1.02 -8.19
C TYR A 53 7.90 -0.84 -6.67
N PHE A 54 6.92 -0.08 -6.16
CA PHE A 54 6.80 0.22 -4.75
C PHE A 54 5.37 0.04 -4.22
N SER A 55 4.99 -1.23 -4.04
CA SER A 55 3.63 -1.66 -3.67
C SER A 55 3.15 -1.12 -2.31
N ALA A 56 4.05 -0.88 -1.35
CA ALA A 56 3.66 -0.46 0.00
C ALA A 56 3.07 0.97 0.07
N ALA A 57 3.49 1.91 -0.80
CA ALA A 57 2.89 3.26 -0.85
C ALA A 57 1.66 3.38 -1.76
N GLN A 58 1.49 2.45 -2.71
CA GLN A 58 0.43 2.49 -3.72
C GLN A 58 -0.96 2.68 -3.11
N GLY A 59 -1.25 1.98 -2.01
CA GLY A 59 -2.55 2.05 -1.34
C GLY A 59 -2.88 3.45 -0.79
N ILE A 60 -1.88 4.24 -0.41
CA ILE A 60 -2.06 5.61 0.08
C ILE A 60 -2.46 6.52 -1.07
N ILE A 61 -1.78 6.38 -2.22
CA ILE A 61 -2.04 7.17 -3.42
C ILE A 61 -3.47 6.90 -3.90
N TYR A 62 -3.88 5.64 -3.94
CA TYR A 62 -5.25 5.22 -4.28
C TYR A 62 -6.30 5.85 -3.36
N VAL A 63 -6.17 5.69 -2.04
CA VAL A 63 -7.16 6.25 -1.09
C VAL A 63 -7.15 7.77 -1.11
N SER A 64 -6.00 8.39 -1.40
CA SER A 64 -5.90 9.85 -1.48
C SER A 64 -6.58 10.41 -2.72
N LEU A 65 -6.30 9.84 -3.90
CA LEU A 65 -6.93 10.23 -5.16
C LEU A 65 -8.43 9.96 -5.13
N MET A 66 -8.85 8.76 -4.72
CA MET A 66 -10.26 8.43 -4.60
C MET A 66 -10.96 9.29 -3.55
N GLY A 67 -10.34 9.54 -2.39
CA GLY A 67 -10.93 10.38 -1.35
C GLY A 67 -11.06 11.86 -1.71
N MET A 68 -10.30 12.33 -2.72
CA MET A 68 -10.38 13.68 -3.25
C MET A 68 -11.39 13.81 -4.40
N LEU A 69 -11.55 12.77 -5.23
CA LEU A 69 -12.31 12.83 -6.48
C LEU A 69 -13.64 12.05 -6.45
N LEU A 70 -13.84 11.12 -5.51
CA LEU A 70 -15.08 10.37 -5.32
C LEU A 70 -15.77 10.79 -4.02
N ASP A 71 -17.09 10.92 -4.08
CA ASP A 71 -17.94 10.99 -2.89
C ASP A 71 -18.52 9.62 -2.58
N ASP A 72 -17.68 8.78 -1.99
CA ASP A 72 -18.04 7.43 -1.59
C ASP A 72 -17.57 7.14 -0.16
N THR A 73 -18.13 6.08 0.43
CA THR A 73 -17.75 5.68 1.79
C THR A 73 -16.32 5.15 1.83
N LEU A 74 -15.60 5.40 2.93
CA LEU A 74 -14.23 4.89 3.12
C LEU A 74 -14.15 3.36 2.99
N GLN A 75 -15.21 2.66 3.33
CA GLN A 75 -15.29 1.21 3.16
C GLN A 75 -15.27 0.80 1.68
N ARG A 76 -16.04 1.49 0.82
CA ARG A 76 -16.03 1.23 -0.63
C ARG A 76 -14.68 1.61 -1.25
N LEU A 77 -14.11 2.74 -0.87
CA LEU A 77 -12.77 3.14 -1.36
C LEU A 77 -11.70 2.13 -0.95
N ASN A 78 -11.76 1.59 0.26
CA ASN A 78 -10.84 0.55 0.72
C ASN A 78 -11.03 -0.78 -0.02
N ALA A 79 -12.26 -1.15 -0.35
CA ALA A 79 -12.55 -2.33 -1.15
C ALA A 79 -11.94 -2.19 -2.56
N VAL A 80 -12.17 -1.06 -3.22
CA VAL A 80 -11.61 -0.78 -4.56
C VAL A 80 -10.09 -0.77 -4.52
N LYS A 81 -9.49 -0.11 -3.52
CA LYS A 81 -8.03 -0.11 -3.30
C LYS A 81 -7.46 -1.54 -3.22
N ASN A 82 -8.10 -2.42 -2.46
CA ASN A 82 -7.63 -3.80 -2.29
C ASN A 82 -7.73 -4.60 -3.59
N VAL A 83 -8.81 -4.43 -4.37
CA VAL A 83 -8.98 -5.07 -5.68
C VAL A 83 -7.91 -4.58 -6.65
N LEU A 84 -7.71 -3.26 -6.76
CA LEU A 84 -6.67 -2.69 -7.62
C LEU A 84 -5.27 -3.18 -7.24
N ALA A 85 -4.96 -3.21 -5.94
CA ALA A 85 -3.68 -3.72 -5.45
C ALA A 85 -3.49 -5.21 -5.79
N ALA A 86 -4.54 -6.03 -5.67
CA ALA A 86 -4.48 -7.44 -6.04
C ALA A 86 -4.22 -7.62 -7.55
N VAL A 87 -4.89 -6.84 -8.41
CA VAL A 87 -4.67 -6.87 -9.86
C VAL A 87 -3.24 -6.49 -10.21
N VAL A 88 -2.75 -5.36 -9.69
CA VAL A 88 -1.38 -4.89 -9.96
C VAL A 88 -0.34 -5.91 -9.50
N ASN A 89 -0.48 -6.44 -8.28
CA ASN A 89 0.46 -7.44 -7.76
C ASN A 89 0.40 -8.75 -8.55
N THR A 90 -0.78 -9.17 -9.02
CA THR A 90 -0.93 -10.37 -9.85
C THR A 90 -0.26 -10.18 -11.21
N VAL A 91 -0.48 -9.04 -11.87
CA VAL A 91 0.19 -8.70 -13.13
C VAL A 91 1.71 -8.65 -12.94
N ALA A 92 2.19 -8.01 -11.87
CA ALA A 92 3.62 -7.98 -11.55
C ALA A 92 4.18 -9.40 -11.33
N ALA A 93 3.48 -10.25 -10.57
CA ALA A 93 3.90 -11.63 -10.33
C ALA A 93 3.97 -12.46 -11.63
N VAL A 94 2.97 -12.32 -12.51
CA VAL A 94 2.96 -12.98 -13.82
C VAL A 94 4.11 -12.49 -14.69
N LEU A 95 4.35 -11.17 -14.76
CA LEU A 95 5.48 -10.63 -15.51
C LEU A 95 6.81 -11.13 -14.95
N PHE A 96 6.98 -11.11 -13.61
CA PHE A 96 8.19 -11.65 -13.01
C PHE A 96 8.39 -13.10 -13.42
N LEU A 97 7.36 -13.95 -13.34
CA LEU A 97 7.39 -15.38 -13.70
C LEU A 97 8.02 -15.67 -15.07
N PHE A 98 7.82 -14.79 -16.05
CA PHE A 98 8.33 -14.97 -17.42
C PHE A 98 9.71 -14.35 -17.66
N PHE A 99 10.10 -13.32 -16.91
CA PHE A 99 11.28 -12.50 -17.19
C PHE A 99 12.42 -12.65 -16.18
N ALA A 100 12.17 -13.20 -15.00
CA ALA A 100 13.17 -13.37 -13.95
C ALA A 100 13.58 -14.84 -13.80
N GLU A 101 14.83 -15.07 -13.40
CA GLU A 101 15.30 -16.37 -12.95
C GLU A 101 15.04 -16.49 -11.44
N PHE A 102 14.43 -17.59 -10.99
CA PHE A 102 14.05 -17.77 -9.59
C PHE A 102 14.83 -18.90 -8.93
N ASP A 103 15.19 -18.66 -7.68
CA ASP A 103 15.31 -19.74 -6.71
C ASP A 103 13.91 -20.13 -6.23
N TRP A 104 13.40 -21.25 -6.74
CA TRP A 104 12.08 -21.79 -6.38
C TRP A 104 11.93 -22.08 -4.88
N THR A 105 13.04 -22.35 -4.18
CA THR A 105 13.04 -22.56 -2.73
C THR A 105 12.74 -21.24 -2.02
N ALA A 106 13.43 -20.17 -2.42
CA ALA A 106 13.16 -18.83 -1.89
C ALA A 106 11.72 -18.38 -2.19
N VAL A 107 11.23 -18.63 -3.40
CA VAL A 107 9.84 -18.33 -3.79
C VAL A 107 8.85 -19.06 -2.87
N LEU A 108 9.02 -20.36 -2.64
CA LEU A 108 8.13 -21.15 -1.80
C LEU A 108 8.14 -20.66 -0.34
N LEU A 109 9.33 -20.39 0.21
CA LEU A 109 9.49 -19.88 1.58
C LEU A 109 8.81 -18.52 1.74
N ILE A 110 9.01 -17.60 0.79
CA ILE A 110 8.37 -16.27 0.79
C ILE A 110 6.87 -16.39 0.63
N ALA A 111 6.38 -17.24 -0.29
CA ALA A 111 4.95 -17.43 -0.53
C ALA A 111 4.25 -17.98 0.72
N VAL A 112 4.78 -19.05 1.31
CA VAL A 112 4.21 -19.67 2.53
C VAL A 112 4.31 -18.71 3.72
N GLY A 113 5.48 -18.09 3.93
CA GLY A 113 5.70 -17.13 5.01
C GLY A 113 4.76 -15.92 4.91
N SER A 114 4.58 -15.37 3.71
CA SER A 114 3.68 -14.24 3.46
C SER A 114 2.21 -14.63 3.60
N ALA A 115 1.81 -15.82 3.13
CA ALA A 115 0.45 -16.30 3.27
C ALA A 115 0.06 -16.54 4.74
N LEU A 116 0.93 -17.23 5.49
CA LEU A 116 0.73 -17.48 6.91
C LEU A 116 0.78 -16.18 7.72
N GLY A 117 1.79 -15.34 7.48
CA GLY A 117 1.92 -14.04 8.13
C GLY A 117 0.74 -13.11 7.83
N GLY A 118 0.27 -13.08 6.58
CA GLY A 118 -0.91 -12.33 6.18
C GLY A 118 -2.19 -12.83 6.85
N LEU A 119 -2.39 -14.15 6.94
CA LEU A 119 -3.56 -14.74 7.58
C LEU A 119 -3.58 -14.50 9.10
N ILE A 120 -2.45 -14.74 9.77
CA ILE A 120 -2.29 -14.52 11.21
C ILE A 120 -2.39 -13.03 11.52
N GLY A 121 -1.74 -12.18 10.72
CA GLY A 121 -1.78 -10.73 10.83
C GLY A 121 -3.18 -10.17 10.64
N ALA A 122 -3.96 -10.66 9.66
CA ALA A 122 -5.34 -10.23 9.46
C ALA A 122 -6.27 -10.66 10.60
N ARG A 123 -6.06 -11.87 11.17
CA ARG A 123 -6.87 -12.35 12.29
C ARG A 123 -6.52 -11.64 13.60
N THR A 124 -5.24 -11.48 13.90
CA THR A 124 -4.74 -10.95 15.18
C THR A 124 -4.69 -9.42 15.17
N GLY A 125 -4.42 -8.79 14.02
CA GLY A 125 -4.39 -7.35 13.82
C GLY A 125 -5.68 -6.64 14.25
N ARG A 126 -6.83 -7.29 14.07
CA ARG A 126 -8.14 -6.78 14.50
C ARG A 126 -8.32 -6.71 16.02
N ARG A 127 -7.45 -7.38 16.80
CA ARG A 127 -7.50 -7.41 18.27
C ARG A 127 -6.60 -6.36 18.93
N PHE A 128 -5.67 -5.76 18.18
CA PHE A 128 -4.74 -4.77 18.74
C PHE A 128 -5.35 -3.38 18.79
N SER A 129 -5.05 -2.63 19.85
CA SER A 129 -5.40 -1.21 19.90
C SER A 129 -4.59 -0.43 18.84
N PRO A 130 -5.13 0.68 18.30
CA PRO A 130 -4.43 1.50 17.30
C PRO A 130 -3.05 1.98 17.73
N ALA A 131 -2.84 2.17 19.05
CA ALA A 131 -1.57 2.57 19.62
C ALA A 131 -0.52 1.45 19.51
N VAL A 132 -0.88 0.21 19.85
CA VAL A 132 0.03 -0.95 19.76
C VAL A 132 0.46 -1.19 18.33
N LEU A 133 -0.50 -1.20 17.40
CA LEU A 133 -0.20 -1.40 15.98
C LEU A 133 0.77 -0.33 15.47
N ARG A 134 0.58 0.92 15.91
CA ARG A 134 1.44 2.04 15.52
C ARG A 134 2.86 1.90 16.08
N THR A 135 3.00 1.61 17.39
CA THR A 135 4.32 1.45 18.00
C THR A 135 5.08 0.32 17.32
N LEU A 136 4.41 -0.78 17.00
CA LEU A 136 4.99 -1.95 16.36
C LEU A 136 5.46 -1.66 14.93
N ILE A 137 4.65 -0.95 14.13
CA ILE A 137 5.05 -0.52 12.78
C ILE A 137 6.28 0.39 12.84
N VAL A 138 6.27 1.38 13.75
CA VAL A 138 7.38 2.33 13.88
C VAL A 138 8.66 1.62 14.35
N SER A 139 8.58 0.76 15.37
CA SER A 139 9.75 0.06 15.90
C SER A 139 10.37 -0.88 14.88
N VAL A 140 9.56 -1.68 14.18
CA VAL A 140 10.06 -2.58 13.11
C VAL A 140 10.66 -1.77 11.97
N GLY A 141 10.01 -0.66 11.61
CA GLY A 141 10.53 0.27 10.61
C GLY A 141 11.91 0.80 10.97
N THR A 142 12.06 1.32 12.20
CA THR A 142 13.33 1.87 12.69
C THR A 142 14.44 0.83 12.68
N VAL A 143 14.16 -0.40 13.13
CA VAL A 143 15.17 -1.49 13.13
C VAL A 143 15.62 -1.82 11.70
N ALA A 144 14.69 -1.94 10.76
CA ALA A 144 15.03 -2.20 9.36
C ALA A 144 15.87 -1.06 8.75
N LEU A 145 15.56 0.20 9.10
CA LEU A 145 16.32 1.36 8.66
C LEU A 145 17.77 1.31 9.18
N VAL A 146 17.93 1.01 10.47
CA VAL A 146 19.25 0.92 11.12
C VAL A 146 20.07 -0.21 10.49
N HIS A 147 19.47 -1.37 10.25
CA HIS A 147 20.17 -2.49 9.62
C HIS A 147 20.63 -2.15 8.20
N LEU A 148 19.81 -1.46 7.41
CA LEU A 148 20.12 -1.05 6.03
C LEU A 148 21.21 0.04 5.95
N VAL A 149 21.36 0.85 7.01
CA VAL A 149 22.40 1.88 7.06
C VAL A 149 23.75 1.30 7.52
N LEU A 150 23.71 0.24 8.33
CA LEU A 150 24.90 -0.39 8.89
C LEU A 150 25.46 -1.54 8.04
N HIS A 151 24.69 -2.10 7.10
CA HIS A 151 25.08 -3.14 6.15
C HIS A 151 24.70 -2.75 4.72
#